data_AF-A0A7Z9WUI5-F1
#
_entry.id   AF-A0A7Z9WUI5-F1
#
_cell.length_a   1.000
_cell.length_b   1.000
_cell.length_c   1.000
_cell.angle_alpha   90.00
_cell.angle_beta   90.00
_cell.angle_gamma   90.00
#
_symmetry.space_group_name_H-M   'P 1'
#
loop_
_entity.id
_entity.type
_entity.pdbx_description
1 polymer ?
#
loop_
_entity_poly.entity_id
_entity_poly.type
_entity_poly.pdbx_seq_one_letter_code
_entity_poly.pdbx_strand_id
1 'polypeptide(L)' 'FYGVIKTCLIANLNGYAPQIAVEFGRKAVPHVERPSFQELDEYLQSIK' A
#
# COMPACT_ATOMS: atom_id res chain seq x y z
N PHE A 1 -0.21 -12.18 2.17
CA PHE A 1 0.75 -11.22 1.55
C PHE A 1 0.69 -11.17 0.02
N TYR A 2 0.67 -12.29 -0.73
CA TYR A 2 0.64 -12.26 -2.21
C TYR A 2 -0.47 -11.37 -2.81
N GLY A 3 -1.69 -11.42 -2.27
CA GLY A 3 -2.81 -10.59 -2.73
C GLY A 3 -2.56 -9.07 -2.58
N VAL A 4 -1.90 -8.66 -1.49
CA VAL A 4 -1.55 -7.25 -1.23
C VAL A 4 -0.54 -6.75 -2.27
N ILE A 5 0.51 -7.55 -2.52
CA ILE A 5 1.54 -7.24 -3.51
C ILE A 5 0.91 -7.14 -4.90
N LYS A 6 0.10 -8.13 -5.28
CA LYS A 6 -0.62 -8.14 -6.56
C LYS A 6 -1.50 -6.90 -6.72
N THR A 7 -2.27 -6.52 -5.70
CA THR A 7 -3.14 -5.34 -5.74
C THR A 7 -2.34 -4.05 -5.96
N CYS A 8 -1.22 -3.89 -5.23
CA CYS A 8 -0.34 -2.73 -5.39
C CYS A 8 0.22 -2.64 -6.82
N LEU A 9 0.74 -3.76 -7.34
CA LEU A 9 1.29 -3.81 -8.70
C LEU A 9 0.23 -3.57 -9.77
N ILE A 10 -0.97 -4.15 -9.63
CA ILE A 10 -2.06 -3.92 -10.59
C ILE A 10 -2.50 -2.45 -10.56
N ALA A 11 -2.59 -1.81 -9.39
CA ALA A 11 -2.90 -0.38 -9.32
C ALA A 11 -1.83 0.46 -10.04
N ASN A 12 -0.55 0.14 -9.84
CA ASN A 12 0.53 0.83 -10.54
C ASN A 12 0.45 0.64 -12.07
N LEU A 13 0.20 -0.59 -12.53
CA LEU A 13 0.04 -0.90 -13.97
C LEU A 13 -1.18 -0.23 -14.61
N ASN A 14 -2.22 0.06 -13.83
CA ASN A 14 -3.39 0.83 -14.28
C ASN A 14 -3.13 2.35 -14.33
N GLY A 15 -1.90 2.81 -14.07
CA GLY A 15 -1.51 4.21 -14.17
C GLY A 15 -1.77 5.05 -12.91
N TYR A 16 -2.11 4.42 -11.79
CA TYR A 16 -2.18 5.14 -10.51
C TYR A 16 -0.77 5.51 -10.04
N ALA A 17 -0.63 6.74 -9.52
CA ALA A 17 0.62 7.21 -8.94
C ALA A 17 1.13 6.25 -7.83
N PRO A 18 2.45 6.10 -7.63
CA PRO A 18 3.01 5.12 -6.68
C PRO A 18 2.37 5.19 -5.28
N GLN A 19 2.19 6.38 -4.73
CA GLN A 19 1.59 6.55 -3.39
C GLN A 19 0.14 6.05 -3.33
N ILE A 20 -0.63 6.24 -4.40
CA ILE A 20 -1.99 5.72 -4.51
C ILE A 20 -1.98 4.19 -4.66
N ALA A 21 -1.05 3.64 -5.44
CA ALA A 21 -0.89 2.20 -5.60
C ALA A 21 -0.55 1.51 -4.26
N VAL A 22 0.32 2.12 -3.44
CA VAL A 22 0.62 1.61 -2.10
C VAL A 22 -0.62 1.64 -1.20
N GLU A 23 -1.46 2.69 -1.28
CA GLU A 23 -2.71 2.76 -0.50
C GLU A 23 -3.71 1.66 -0.87
N PHE A 24 -3.79 1.28 -2.16
CA PHE A 24 -4.55 0.10 -2.57
C PHE A 24 -3.99 -1.19 -1.92
N GLY A 25 -2.67 -1.32 -1.86
CA GLY A 25 -2.00 -2.39 -1.12
C GLY A 25 -2.37 -2.39 0.36
N ARG A 26 -2.27 -1.24 1.05
CA ARG A 26 -2.63 -1.10 2.47
C ARG A 26 -4.07 -1.53 2.74
N LYS A 27 -5.02 -1.08 1.91
CA LYS A 27 -6.44 -1.45 2.03
C LYS A 27 -6.70 -2.94 1.76
N ALA A 28 -5.81 -3.63 1.05
CA ALA A 28 -5.91 -5.07 0.80
C ALA A 28 -5.39 -5.93 1.99
N VAL A 29 -4.71 -5.33 2.97
CA VAL A 29 -4.28 -6.03 4.20
C VAL A 29 -5.51 -6.36 5.06
N PRO A 30 -5.60 -7.57 5.67
CA PRO A 30 -6.66 -7.92 6.62
C PRO A 30 -6.81 -6.88 7.74
N HIS A 31 -8.03 -6.61 8.19
CA HIS A 31 -8.31 -5.49 9.10
C HIS A 31 -7.46 -5.49 10.37
N VAL A 32 -7.24 -6.65 10.98
CA VAL A 32 -6.45 -6.81 12.20
C VAL A 32 -4.95 -6.51 12.03
N GLU A 33 -4.43 -6.62 10.81
CA GLU A 33 -3.01 -6.41 10.49
C GLU A 33 -2.79 -5.13 9.65
N ARG A 34 -3.87 -4.42 9.31
CA ARG A 34 -3.82 -3.27 8.43
C ARG A 34 -3.26 -2.07 9.21
N PRO A 35 -2.09 -1.53 8.84
CA PRO A 35 -1.60 -0.31 9.46
C PRO A 35 -2.51 0.85 9.10
N SER A 36 -2.56 1.87 9.94
CA SER A 36 -3.18 3.14 9.59
C SER A 36 -2.47 3.80 8.40
N PHE A 37 -3.14 4.76 7.76
CA PHE A 37 -2.51 5.55 6.70
C PHE A 37 -1.28 6.28 7.22
N GLN A 38 -1.37 6.84 8.44
CA GLN A 38 -0.32 7.62 9.06
C GLN A 38 0.93 6.77 9.37
N GLU A 39 0.76 5.60 10.00
CA GLU A 39 1.89 4.70 10.28
C GLU A 39 2.63 4.28 9.01
N LEU A 40 1.88 4.02 7.93
CA LEU A 40 2.47 3.68 6.65
C LEU A 40 3.24 4.85 6.03
N ASP A 41 2.67 6.06 6.06
CA ASP A 41 3.34 7.24 5.50
C ASP A 41 4.60 7.61 6.29
N GLU A 42 4.53 7.58 7.62
CA GLU A 42 5.67 7.79 8.52
C GLU A 42 6.78 6.76 8.27
N TYR A 43 6.41 5.48 8.13
CA TYR A 43 7.36 4.43 7.78
C TYR A 43 8.01 4.70 6.43
N LEU A 44 7.24 5.02 5.38
CA LEU A 44 7.79 5.32 4.05
C LEU A 44 8.72 6.52 4.04
N GLN A 45 8.44 7.55 4.84
CA GLN A 45 9.31 8.71 5.00
C GLN A 45 10.62 8.34 5.73
N SER A 46 10.58 7.38 6.65
CA SER A 46 11.77 6.92 7.39
C SER A 46 12.78 6.13 6.55
N ILE A 47 12.34 5.58 5.41
CA ILE A 47 13.18 4.77 4.48
C ILE A 47 13.88 5.62 3.41
N LYS A 48 13.68 6.95 3.42
CA LYS A 48 14.33 7.87 2.48
C LYS A 48 15.83 8.02 2.71
#